data_AF-A0A3B0M5S6-F1
#
_entry.id   AF-A0A3B0M5S6-F1
#
_cell.length_a   1.000
_cell.length_b   1.000
_cell.length_c   1.000
_cell.angle_alpha   90.00
_cell.angle_beta   90.00
_cell.angle_gamma   90.00
#
_symmetry.space_group_name_H-M   'P 1'
#
loop_
_entity.id
_entity.type
_entity.pdbx_description
1 polymer ?
#
loop_
_entity_poly.entity_id
_entity_poly.type
_entity_poly.pdbx_seq_one_letter_code
_entity_poly.pdbx_strand_id
1 'polypeptide(L)'
;MMYDYPCPETRQRVRLGWARGLAFALGECHPDDASALCAAYLDERAAGMPGFDPWRDIREDARFWADCARPAELQHYACAALHRLQGVPMGLGMRKRLFVSIWRSFTDADRRAFLARLGTDGQFQGGSA
;
A
#
# COMPACT_ATOMS: atom_id res chain seq x y z
N MET A 1 26.99 15.03 37.99
CA MET A 1 26.12 15.43 36.85
C MET A 1 24.89 14.56 36.88
N MET A 2 23.75 15.12 37.27
CA MET A 2 22.46 14.44 37.39
C MET A 2 21.78 14.52 36.02
N TYR A 3 21.54 13.37 35.38
CA TYR A 3 20.78 13.34 34.13
C TYR A 3 19.33 13.68 34.44
N ASP A 4 18.88 14.83 33.93
CA ASP A 4 17.50 15.28 33.98
C ASP A 4 16.68 14.42 33.01
N TYR A 5 16.26 13.24 33.47
CA TYR A 5 15.33 12.39 32.72
C TYR A 5 13.94 13.02 32.85
N PRO A 6 13.34 13.52 31.76
CA PRO A 6 12.00 14.11 31.85
C PRO A 6 11.02 13.07 32.38
N CYS A 7 10.28 13.45 33.43
CA CYS A 7 9.25 12.64 34.08
C CYS A 7 8.34 11.97 33.01
N PRO A 8 8.00 10.68 33.15
CA PRO A 8 7.19 9.92 32.18
C PRO A 8 5.91 10.63 31.71
N GLU A 9 5.29 11.40 32.61
CA GLU A 9 4.08 12.18 32.37
C GLU A 9 4.28 13.29 31.32
N THR A 10 5.46 13.92 31.28
CA THR A 10 5.77 14.99 30.31
C THR A 10 5.87 14.41 28.90
N ARG A 11 6.50 13.24 28.76
CA ARG A 11 6.61 12.54 27.47
C ARG A 11 5.24 12.09 26.96
N GLN A 12 4.37 11.63 27.85
CA GLN A 12 3.01 11.21 27.51
C GLN A 12 2.16 12.40 27.07
N ARG A 13 2.26 13.54 27.77
CA ARG A 13 1.56 14.78 27.40
C ARG A 13 1.99 15.30 26.02
N VAL A 14 3.28 15.32 25.74
CA VAL A 14 3.80 15.73 24.41
C VAL A 14 3.29 14.80 23.30
N ARG A 15 3.31 13.48 23.53
CA ARG A 15 2.77 12.48 22.58
C ARG A 15 1.28 12.70 22.29
N LEU A 16 0.48 12.94 23.33
CA LEU A 16 -0.94 13.25 23.18
C LEU A 16 -1.17 14.58 22.44
N GLY A 17 -0.32 15.58 22.67
CA GLY A 17 -0.33 16.84 21.93
C GLY A 17 -0.10 16.63 20.43
N TRP A 18 0.90 15.84 20.06
CA TRP A 18 1.15 15.49 18.65
C TRP A 18 0.02 14.68 18.02
N ALA A 19 -0.55 13.71 18.74
CA ALA A 19 -1.68 12.93 18.24
C ALA A 19 -2.90 13.82 17.95
N ARG A 20 -3.20 14.77 18.83
CA ARG A 20 -4.28 15.74 18.63
C ARG A 20 -4.00 16.68 17.46
N GLY A 21 -2.76 17.17 17.33
CA GLY A 21 -2.34 18.00 16.19
C GLY A 21 -2.48 17.27 14.86
N LEU A 22 -2.10 16.00 14.80
CA LEU A 22 -2.28 15.16 13.60
C LEU A 22 -3.76 14.96 13.28
N ALA A 23 -4.60 14.64 14.27
CA ALA A 23 -6.03 14.46 14.07
C ALA A 23 -6.71 15.75 13.55
N PHE A 24 -6.33 16.90 14.10
CA PHE A 24 -6.78 18.20 13.60
C PHE A 24 -6.34 18.43 12.16
N ALA A 25 -5.05 18.25 11.85
CA ALA A 25 -4.53 18.45 10.50
C ALA A 25 -5.20 17.55 9.45
N LEU A 26 -5.47 16.28 9.79
CA LEU A 26 -6.20 15.36 8.92
C LEU A 26 -7.67 15.78 8.73
N GLY A 27 -8.30 16.38 9.75
CA GLY A 27 -9.67 16.90 9.67
C GLY A 27 -9.81 18.13 8.77
N GLU A 28 -8.75 18.92 8.62
CA GLU A 28 -8.70 20.09 7.73
C GLU A 28 -8.35 19.73 6.27
N CYS A 29 -7.86 18.51 6.02
CA CYS A 29 -7.58 18.03 4.67
C CYS A 29 -8.85 17.64 3.92
N HIS A 30 -8.80 17.67 2.58
CA HIS A 30 -9.80 16.99 1.77
C HIS A 30 -9.83 15.49 2.14
N PRO A 31 -11.00 14.83 2.23
CA PRO A 31 -11.10 13.43 2.66
C PRO A 31 -10.22 12.45 1.87
N ASP A 32 -10.09 12.67 0.55
CA ASP A 32 -9.25 11.83 -0.30
C ASP A 32 -7.75 12.00 0.01
N ASP A 33 -7.32 13.23 0.27
CA ASP A 33 -5.92 13.54 0.60
C ASP A 33 -5.55 13.01 1.99
N ALA A 34 -6.45 13.17 2.96
CA ALA A 34 -6.30 12.60 4.30
C ALA A 34 -6.17 11.07 4.23
N SER A 35 -7.01 10.43 3.42
CA SER A 35 -6.99 8.99 3.21
C SER A 35 -5.69 8.54 2.53
N ALA A 36 -5.22 9.27 1.52
CA ALA A 36 -3.97 8.98 0.83
C ALA A 36 -2.75 9.14 1.74
N LEU A 37 -2.71 10.19 2.57
CA LEU A 37 -1.64 10.43 3.55
C LEU A 37 -1.61 9.34 4.63
N CYS A 38 -2.77 8.99 5.19
CA CYS A 38 -2.88 7.89 6.14
C CYS A 38 -2.44 6.57 5.52
N ALA A 39 -2.88 6.27 4.29
CA ALA A 39 -2.49 5.07 3.56
C ALA A 39 -0.98 5.05 3.26
N ALA A 40 -0.37 6.19 2.91
CA ALA A 40 1.06 6.29 2.65
C ALA A 40 1.89 6.12 3.95
N TYR A 41 1.51 6.81 5.03
CA TYR A 41 2.14 6.67 6.33
C TYR A 41 2.03 5.24 6.86
N LEU A 42 0.84 4.63 6.73
CA LEU A 42 0.64 3.24 7.06
C LEU A 42 1.40 2.32 6.12
N ASP A 43 1.49 2.55 4.82
CA ASP A 43 2.31 1.73 3.89
C ASP A 43 3.80 1.79 4.26
N GLU A 44 4.33 2.97 4.57
CA GLU A 44 5.73 3.18 4.98
C GLU A 44 6.04 2.53 6.32
N ARG A 45 5.08 2.57 7.26
CA ARG A 45 5.22 1.98 8.60
C ARG A 45 4.79 0.51 8.64
N ALA A 46 3.96 0.04 7.72
CA ALA A 46 3.54 -1.35 7.51
C ALA A 46 4.52 -2.14 6.64
N ALA A 47 5.72 -1.60 6.38
CA ALA A 47 6.93 -2.41 6.40
C ALA A 47 7.16 -3.11 7.76
N GLY A 48 6.39 -2.75 8.79
CA GLY A 48 6.13 -3.54 10.00
C GLY A 48 4.65 -3.47 10.38
N MET A 49 3.80 -4.36 9.81
CA MET A 49 2.63 -4.85 10.56
C MET A 49 3.10 -5.17 11.99
N PRO A 50 2.32 -4.88 13.05
CA PRO A 50 2.73 -5.26 14.40
C PRO A 50 3.21 -6.70 14.35
N GLY A 51 4.48 -6.94 14.75
CA GLY A 51 5.16 -8.24 14.63
C GLY A 51 4.58 -9.36 15.49
N PHE A 52 3.31 -9.22 15.83
CA PHE A 52 2.46 -10.22 16.42
C PHE A 52 1.41 -10.58 15.37
N ASP A 53 1.86 -11.26 14.31
CA ASP A 53 0.98 -12.16 13.59
C ASP A 53 1.03 -13.50 14.33
N PRO A 54 -0.04 -13.94 15.02
CA PRO A 54 -0.09 -15.28 15.60
C PRO A 54 0.09 -16.39 14.54
N TRP A 55 -0.07 -16.05 13.25
CA TRP A 55 -0.04 -16.95 12.10
C TRP A 55 1.15 -16.73 11.15
N ARG A 56 2.32 -16.28 11.63
CA ARG A 56 3.56 -16.18 10.81
C ARG A 56 3.49 -15.09 9.73
N ASP A 57 4.48 -15.02 8.83
CA ASP A 57 4.54 -14.01 7.77
C ASP A 57 3.38 -14.21 6.77
N ILE A 58 2.38 -13.30 6.79
CA ILE A 58 1.24 -13.29 5.86
C ILE A 58 1.63 -13.49 4.38
N ARG A 59 2.85 -13.10 3.98
CA ARG A 59 3.36 -13.32 2.62
C ARG A 59 3.74 -14.77 2.38
N GLU A 60 4.34 -15.44 3.37
CA GLU A 60 4.63 -16.87 3.31
C GLU A 60 3.33 -17.68 3.21
N ASP A 61 2.34 -17.33 4.02
CA ASP A 61 1.04 -18.00 4.02
C ASP A 61 0.29 -17.80 2.70
N ALA A 62 0.22 -16.55 2.20
CA ALA A 62 -0.40 -16.26 0.91
C ALA A 62 0.28 -17.04 -0.23
N ARG A 63 1.62 -17.18 -0.17
CA ARG A 63 2.37 -17.97 -1.15
C ARG A 63 2.09 -19.46 -1.01
N PHE A 64 2.08 -19.99 0.21
CA PHE A 64 1.75 -21.40 0.48
C PHE A 64 0.38 -21.76 -0.11
N TRP A 65 -0.64 -20.95 0.16
CA TRP A 65 -1.98 -21.19 -0.38
C TRP A 65 -2.05 -21.03 -1.90
N ALA A 66 -1.29 -20.09 -2.48
CA ALA A 66 -1.20 -19.94 -3.93
C ALA A 66 -0.52 -21.15 -4.61
N ASP A 67 0.52 -21.71 -4.00
CA ASP A 67 1.25 -22.87 -4.51
C ASP A 67 0.39 -24.16 -4.48
N CYS A 68 -0.57 -24.24 -3.55
CA CYS A 68 -1.53 -25.36 -3.46
C CYS A 68 -2.76 -25.18 -4.38
N ALA A 69 -3.05 -23.97 -4.86
CA ALA A 69 -4.26 -23.67 -5.60
C ALA A 69 -4.17 -24.06 -7.09
N ARG A 70 -5.30 -24.46 -7.68
CA ARG A 70 -5.40 -24.71 -9.12
C ARG A 70 -5.42 -23.39 -9.89
N PRO A 71 -5.03 -23.38 -11.18
CA PRO A 71 -5.04 -22.16 -11.99
C PRO A 71 -6.39 -21.41 -12.00
N ALA A 72 -7.52 -22.13 -12.04
CA ALA A 72 -8.85 -21.52 -11.97
C ALA A 72 -9.13 -20.87 -10.60
N GLU A 73 -8.69 -21.48 -9.50
CA GLU A 73 -8.85 -20.95 -8.15
C GLU A 73 -8.01 -19.68 -7.98
N LEU A 74 -6.76 -19.69 -8.46
CA LEU A 74 -5.90 -18.49 -8.47
C LEU A 74 -6.55 -17.32 -9.20
N GLN A 75 -7.15 -17.57 -10.37
CA GLN A 75 -7.87 -16.54 -11.11
C GLN A 75 -9.06 -15.99 -10.31
N HIS A 76 -9.88 -16.85 -9.71
CA HIS A 76 -11.02 -16.42 -8.91
C HIS A 76 -10.59 -15.65 -7.65
N TYR A 77 -9.56 -16.11 -6.94
CA TYR A 77 -9.01 -15.42 -5.77
C TYR A 77 -8.46 -14.05 -6.14
N ALA A 78 -7.71 -13.94 -7.24
CA ALA A 78 -7.17 -12.68 -7.72
C ALA A 78 -8.30 -11.69 -8.09
N CYS A 79 -9.32 -12.14 -8.83
CA CYS A 79 -10.47 -11.30 -9.19
C CYS A 79 -11.25 -10.84 -7.95
N ALA A 80 -11.52 -11.74 -6.99
CA ALA A 80 -12.24 -11.42 -5.76
C ALA A 80 -11.43 -10.43 -4.89
N ALA A 81 -10.11 -10.62 -4.79
CA ALA A 81 -9.23 -9.70 -4.09
C ALA A 81 -9.23 -8.31 -4.73
N LEU A 82 -9.08 -8.23 -6.06
CA LEU A 82 -9.12 -6.97 -6.80
C LEU A 82 -10.47 -6.25 -6.65
N HIS A 83 -11.58 -6.98 -6.74
CA HIS A 83 -12.92 -6.42 -6.52
C HIS A 83 -13.06 -5.85 -5.10
N ARG A 84 -12.55 -6.55 -4.07
CA ARG A 84 -12.59 -6.07 -2.69
C ARG A 84 -11.68 -4.85 -2.45
N LEU A 85 -10.63 -4.70 -3.26
CA LEU A 85 -9.78 -3.51 -3.24
C LEU A 85 -10.41 -2.30 -3.94
N GLN A 86 -11.51 -2.48 -4.69
CA GLN A 86 -12.25 -1.35 -5.26
C GLN A 86 -12.85 -0.49 -4.14
N GLY A 87 -12.58 0.82 -4.18
CA GLY A 87 -13.03 1.75 -3.15
C GLY A 87 -12.20 1.78 -1.87
N VAL A 88 -11.17 0.94 -1.74
CA VAL A 88 -10.19 1.03 -0.65
C VAL A 88 -9.08 2.01 -1.06
N PRO A 89 -8.75 3.02 -0.24
CA PRO A 89 -7.59 3.87 -0.47
C PRO A 89 -6.31 3.03 -0.53
N MET A 90 -5.85 2.73 -1.74
CA MET A 90 -4.58 2.04 -1.95
C MET A 90 -3.45 3.08 -1.94
N GLY A 91 -2.56 2.97 -0.96
CA GLY A 91 -1.31 3.72 -0.96
C GLY A 91 -0.55 3.51 -2.26
N LEU A 92 0.24 4.50 -2.67
CA LEU A 92 1.00 4.45 -3.94
C LEU A 92 1.95 3.24 -3.99
N GLY A 93 2.47 2.82 -2.84
CA GLY A 93 3.31 1.63 -2.71
C GLY A 93 2.56 0.36 -3.08
N MET A 94 1.37 0.15 -2.51
CA MET A 94 0.52 -0.99 -2.84
C MET A 94 0.17 -1.05 -4.33
N ARG A 95 -0.25 0.08 -4.92
CA ARG A 95 -0.59 0.15 -6.35
C ARG A 95 0.58 -0.23 -7.25
N LYS A 96 1.78 0.30 -6.96
CA LYS A 96 3.00 -0.05 -7.71
C LYS A 96 3.34 -1.54 -7.60
N ARG A 97 3.22 -2.13 -6.41
CA ARG A 97 3.48 -3.57 -6.22
C ARG A 97 2.52 -4.44 -7.03
N LEU A 98 1.21 -4.14 -6.97
CA LEU A 98 0.20 -4.86 -7.76
C LEU A 98 0.44 -4.70 -9.26
N PHE A 99 0.70 -3.47 -9.72
CA PHE A 99 1.00 -3.20 -11.12
C PHE A 99 2.24 -3.97 -11.59
N VAL A 100 3.33 -3.97 -10.83
CA VAL A 100 4.55 -4.70 -11.19
C VAL A 100 4.30 -6.21 -11.27
N SER A 101 3.49 -6.78 -10.37
CA SER A 101 3.13 -8.21 -10.44
C SER A 101 2.38 -8.55 -11.73
N ILE A 102 1.42 -7.72 -12.14
CA ILE A 102 0.68 -7.89 -13.41
C ILE A 102 1.62 -7.64 -14.60
N TRP A 103 2.43 -6.60 -14.57
CA TRP A 103 3.41 -6.29 -15.62
C TRP A 103 4.37 -7.45 -15.87
N ARG A 104 4.77 -8.16 -14.81
CA ARG A 104 5.66 -9.32 -14.89
C ARG A 104 4.98 -10.55 -15.50
N SER A 105 3.64 -10.65 -15.53
CA SER A 105 2.96 -11.77 -16.19
C SER A 105 2.82 -11.60 -17.71
N PHE A 106 2.96 -10.38 -18.23
CA PHE A 106 2.93 -10.11 -19.67
C PHE A 106 4.16 -10.62 -20.40
N THR A 107 3.97 -10.98 -21.68
CA THR A 107 5.08 -11.37 -22.57
C THR A 107 5.94 -10.16 -22.94
N ASP A 108 7.17 -10.39 -23.40
CA ASP A 108 8.04 -9.31 -23.88
C ASP A 108 7.49 -8.62 -25.13
N ALA A 109 6.63 -9.29 -25.90
CA ALA A 109 5.91 -8.67 -26.99
C ALA A 109 4.87 -7.67 -26.46
N ASP A 110 4.05 -8.07 -25.49
CA ASP A 110 3.02 -7.22 -24.88
C ASP A 110 3.63 -6.03 -24.15
N ARG A 111 4.72 -6.24 -23.40
CA ARG A 111 5.45 -5.16 -22.73
C ARG A 111 5.99 -4.14 -23.73
N ARG A 112 6.59 -4.58 -24.83
CA ARG A 112 7.06 -3.68 -25.90
C ARG A 112 5.92 -2.94 -26.57
N ALA A 113 4.80 -3.61 -26.84
CA ALA A 113 3.62 -2.97 -27.41
C ALA A 113 3.03 -1.90 -26.47
N PHE A 114 3.03 -2.15 -25.16
CA PHE A 114 2.63 -1.16 -24.16
C PHE A 114 3.60 0.03 -24.12
N LEU A 115 4.90 -0.22 -24.09
CA LEU A 115 5.92 0.84 -24.09
C LEU A 115 5.91 1.66 -25.38
N ALA A 116 5.61 1.05 -26.53
CA ALA A 116 5.50 1.74 -27.80
C ALA A 116 4.33 2.74 -27.85
N ARG A 117 3.33 2.59 -26.95
CA ARG A 117 2.24 3.58 -26.78
C ARG A 117 2.65 4.75 -25.90
N LEU A 118 3.80 4.67 -25.22
CA LEU A 118 4.39 5.81 -24.53
C LEU A 118 5.16 6.61 -25.57
N GLY A 119 4.78 7.87 -25.78
CA GLY A 119 5.55 8.81 -26.58
C GLY A 119 6.95 9.01 -26.00
N THR A 120 7.83 9.63 -26.79
CA THR A 120 9.23 9.90 -26.41
C THR A 120 9.39 10.70 -25.11
N ASP A 121 8.35 11.42 -24.71
CA ASP A 121 8.31 12.27 -23.53
C ASP A 121 7.62 11.57 -22.33
N GLY A 122 7.33 10.27 -22.46
CA GLY A 122 6.65 9.46 -21.44
C GLY A 122 5.14 9.67 -21.34
N GLN A 123 4.54 10.47 -22.23
CA GLN A 123 3.08 10.64 -22.30
C GLN A 123 2.42 9.51 -23.10
N PHE A 124 1.29 9.00 -22.65
CA PHE A 124 0.50 8.04 -23.42
C PHE A 124 -0.01 8.71 -24.70
N GLN A 125 0.44 8.21 -25.85
CA GLN A 125 -0.06 8.66 -27.14
C GLN A 125 -1.34 7.89 -27.47
N GLY A 126 -2.49 8.47 -27.08
CA GLY A 126 -3.79 8.30 -27.73
C GLY A 126 -4.41 6.90 -27.78
N GLY A 127 -5.52 6.75 -27.06
CA GLY A 127 -6.55 5.75 -27.34
C GLY A 127 -7.77 6.02 -26.47
N SER A 128 -8.77 6.72 -27.02
CA SER A 128 -10.11 6.84 -26.44
C SER A 128 -10.61 5.43 -26.10
N ALA A 129 -11.08 5.25 -24.87
CA ALA A 129 -12.07 4.22 -24.59
C ALA A 129 -13.39 4.60 -25.27
#